data_AF-A0A259CIC6-F1
#
_entry.id   AF-A0A259CIC6-F1
#
_cell.length_a   1.000
_cell.length_b   1.000
_cell.length_c   1.000
_cell.angle_alpha   90.00
_cell.angle_beta   90.00
_cell.angle_gamma   90.00
#
_symmetry.space_group_name_H-M   'P 1'
#
loop_
_entity.id
_entity.type
_entity.pdbx_description
1 polymer ?
#
loop_
_entity_poly.entity_id
_entity_poly.type
_entity_poly.pdbx_seq_one_letter_code
_entity_poly.pdbx_strand_id
1 'polypeptide(L)' 'MNEYLKPHSLERDSLGRLVLIDHNKQRHVAVYPVRAFPITAPGAGVSIMDSSGKELCWFDDAA' A
#
# COMPACT_ATOMS: atom_id res chain seq x y z
N MET A 1 14.44 6.55 -10.71
CA MET A 1 13.10 6.81 -11.29
C MET A 1 12.13 5.98 -10.48
N ASN A 2 11.43 6.58 -9.51
CA ASN A 2 10.68 5.86 -8.47
C ASN A 2 9.41 5.27 -9.10
N GLU A 3 9.44 4.00 -9.49
CA GLU A 3 8.27 3.25 -10.01
C GLU A 3 7.08 3.27 -9.02
N TYR A 4 7.34 3.61 -7.76
CA TYR A 4 6.42 3.71 -6.63
C TYR A 4 5.52 4.97 -6.61
N LEU A 5 5.81 5.99 -7.43
CA LEU A 5 5.01 7.24 -7.49
C LEU A 5 3.83 7.17 -8.48
N LYS A 6 3.52 6.00 -9.05
CA LYS A 6 2.40 5.88 -9.99
C LYS A 6 1.08 6.03 -9.22
N PRO A 7 0.04 6.65 -9.82
CA PRO A 7 -1.24 6.82 -9.16
C PRO A 7 -1.81 5.45 -8.79
N HIS A 8 -1.92 5.21 -7.49
CA HIS A 8 -2.49 4.03 -6.89
C HIS A 8 -3.67 4.48 -6.06
N SER A 9 -4.82 3.80 -6.19
CA SER A 9 -5.96 4.04 -5.30
C SER A 9 -6.12 2.89 -4.32
N LEU A 10 -6.49 3.24 -3.10
CA LEU A 10 -6.83 2.30 -2.04
C LEU A 10 -8.31 2.46 -1.71
N GLU A 11 -9.02 1.35 -1.68
CA GLU A 11 -10.42 1.30 -1.27
C GLU A 11 -10.66 0.17 -0.27
N ARG A 12 -11.81 0.21 0.39
CA ARG A 12 -12.33 -0.93 1.16
C ARG A 12 -13.46 -1.57 0.36
N ASP A 13 -13.40 -2.88 0.21
CA ASP A 13 -14.53 -3.62 -0.37
C ASP A 13 -15.68 -3.80 0.62
N SER A 14 -16.78 -4.41 0.17
CA SER A 14 -17.97 -4.67 1.00
C SER A 14 -17.73 -5.62 2.18
N LEU A 15 -16.62 -6.36 2.17
CA LEU A 15 -16.17 -7.22 3.25
C LEU A 15 -15.17 -6.52 4.19
N GLY A 16 -14.90 -5.23 3.95
CA GLY A 16 -13.98 -4.43 4.74
C GLY A 16 -12.50 -4.69 4.46
N ARG A 17 -12.16 -5.46 3.41
CA ARG A 17 -10.78 -5.73 3.02
C ARG A 17 -10.22 -4.55 2.25
N LEU A 18 -8.93 -4.26 2.44
CA LEU A 18 -8.24 -3.28 1.60
C LEU A 18 -8.04 -3.84 0.20
N VAL A 19 -8.26 -3.00 -0.80
CA VAL A 19 -8.01 -3.29 -2.21
C VAL A 19 -7.13 -2.18 -2.77
N LEU A 20 -5.98 -2.58 -3.33
CA LEU A 20 -5.11 -1.69 -4.09
C LEU A 20 -5.46 -1.80 -5.57
N ILE A 21 -5.73 -0.67 -6.20
CA ILE A 21 -5.86 -0.57 -7.66
C ILE A 21 -4.57 0.06 -8.17
N ASP A 22 -3.78 -0.72 -8.92
CA ASP A 22 -2.51 -0.26 -9.44
C ASP A 22 -2.66 0.57 -10.73
N HIS A 23 -1.53 1.06 -11.24
CA HIS A 23 -1.48 1.88 -12.45
C HIS A 23 -1.95 1.16 -13.73
N ASN A 24 -1.94 -0.18 -13.73
CA ASN A 24 -2.45 -1.02 -14.80
C ASN A 24 -3.93 -1.37 -14.61
N LYS A 25 -4.60 -0.74 -13.63
CA LYS A 25 -5.97 -1.03 -13.20
C LYS A 25 -6.14 -2.47 -12.67
N GLN A 26 -5.06 -3.13 -12.27
CA GLN A 26 -5.14 -4.43 -11.60
C GLN A 26 -5.61 -4.23 -10.16
N ARG A 27 -6.55 -5.06 -9.72
CA ARG A 27 -7.08 -5.07 -8.35
C ARG A 27 -6.34 -6.13 -7.53
N HIS A 28 -5.60 -5.69 -6.53
CA HIS A 28 -4.98 -6.54 -5.52
C HIS A 28 -5.87 -6.53 -4.28
N VAL A 29 -6.53 -7.65 -3.99
CA VAL A 29 -7.51 -7.78 -2.90
C VAL A 29 -6.84 -8.34 -1.66
N ALA A 30 -7.32 -7.92 -0.48
CA ALA A 30 -6.80 -8.35 0.82
C ALA A 30 -5.33 -7.96 1.03
N VAL A 31 -4.95 -6.80 0.51
CA VAL A 31 -3.64 -6.20 0.79
C VAL A 31 -3.58 -5.71 2.23
N TYR A 32 -2.37 -5.54 2.77
CA TYR A 32 -2.18 -5.00 4.11
C TYR A 32 -1.01 -4.00 4.17
N PRO A 33 -1.14 -2.93 4.98
CA PRO A 33 -0.07 -1.97 5.16
C PRO A 33 0.99 -2.49 6.15
N VAL A 34 2.26 -2.19 5.87
CA VAL A 34 3.40 -2.39 6.76
C VAL A 34 4.10 -1.05 6.96
N ARG A 35 4.22 -0.62 8.21
CA ARG A 35 4.84 0.67 8.53
C ARG A 35 6.35 0.57 8.50
N ALA A 36 7.00 1.61 8.00
CA ALA A 36 8.44 1.76 8.11
C ALA A 36 8.91 1.74 9.57
N PHE A 37 10.10 1.20 9.79
CA PHE A 37 10.83 1.37 11.04
C PHE A 37 11.42 2.79 11.12
N PRO A 38 11.45 3.45 12.29
CA PRO A 38 11.00 2.97 13.61
C PRO A 38 9.51 3.21 13.89
N ILE A 39 8.96 2.40 14.81
CA ILE A 39 7.57 2.58 15.30
C ILE A 39 7.36 3.90 16.07
N THR A 40 8.43 4.62 16.39
CA THR A 40 8.38 5.96 16.99
C THR A 40 8.23 7.08 15.95
N ALA A 41 8.37 6.81 14.66
CA ALA A 41 8.19 7.79 13.58
C ALA A 41 6.85 7.54 12.85
N PRO A 42 5.72 8.09 13.33
CA PRO A 42 4.40 7.80 12.77
C PRO A 42 4.19 8.34 11.35
N GLY A 43 4.90 9.41 10.97
CA GLY A 43 4.86 9.96 9.61
C GLY A 43 5.85 9.30 8.65
N ALA A 44 6.62 8.28 9.09
CA ALA A 44 7.45 7.53 8.16
C ALA A 44 6.58 6.71 7.20
N GLY A 45 7.16 6.36 6.05
CA GLY A 45 6.42 5.73 4.97
C GLY A 45 5.73 4.40 5.31
N VAL A 46 4.83 4.00 4.41
CA VAL A 46 4.03 2.77 4.52
C VAL A 46 4.15 1.96 3.24
N SER A 47 4.49 0.69 3.37
CA SER A 47 4.47 -0.28 2.29
C SER A 47 3.12 -0.98 2.22
N ILE A 48 2.62 -1.25 1.01
CA ILE A 48 1.44 -2.10 0.80
C ILE A 48 1.91 -3.46 0.30
N MET A 49 1.50 -4.51 1.02
CA MET A 49 1.87 -5.88 0.74
C MET A 49 0.67 -6.66 0.22
N ASP A 50 0.90 -7.61 -0.69
CA ASP A 50 -0.08 -8.64 -1.00
C ASP A 50 -0.14 -9.72 0.09
N SER A 51 -1.10 -10.64 -0.02
CA SER A 51 -1.28 -11.73 0.94
C SER A 51 -0.10 -12.72 0.99
N SER A 52 0.81 -12.68 0.03
CA SER A 52 2.03 -13.51 0.01
C SER A 52 3.23 -12.85 0.70
N GLY A 53 3.10 -11.57 1.08
CA GLY A 53 4.18 -10.78 1.66
C GLY A 53 5.08 -10.13 0.62
N LYS A 54 4.64 -10.00 -0.64
CA LYS A 54 5.33 -9.22 -1.66
C LYS A 54 4.89 -7.76 -1.58
N GLU A 55 5.85 -6.85 -1.63
CA GLU A 55 5.57 -5.42 -1.75
C GLU A 55 4.98 -5.08 -3.12
N LEU A 56 3.88 -4.33 -3.10
CA LEU A 56 3.18 -3.83 -4.27
C LEU A 56 3.48 -2.35 -4.53
N CYS A 57 3.49 -1.54 -3.47
CA CYS A 57 3.83 -0.11 -3.57
C CYS A 57 4.30 0.47 -2.23
N TRP A 58 4.86 1.68 -2.29
CA TRP A 58 5.38 2.44 -1.15
C TRP A 58 4.79 3.85 -1.14
N PHE A 59 4.36 4.30 0.04
CA PHE A 59 3.94 5.66 0.32
C PHE A 59 5.01 6.34 1.16
N ASP A 60 5.64 7.39 0.62
CA ASP A 60 6.79 8.06 1.26
C ASP A 60 6.43 8.80 2.55
N ASP A 61 5.22 9.35 2.63
CA ASP A 61 4.70 10.06 3.79
C ASP A 61 3.31 9.51 4.13
N ALA A 62 3.12 9.15 5.40
CA ALA A 62 1.86 8.64 5.91
C ALA A 62 1.00 9.73 6.59
N ALA A 63 1.49 10.98 6.63
CA ALA A 63 0.81 12.13 7.22
C ALA A 63 -0.19 12.81 6.29
#